data_AF-A0A2R6BTY4-F1
#
_entry.id   AF-A0A2R6BTY4-F1
#
_cell.length_a   1.000
_cell.length_b   1.000
_cell.length_c   1.000
_cell.angle_alpha   90.00
_cell.angle_beta   90.00
_cell.angle_gamma   90.00
#
_symmetry.space_group_name_H-M   'P 1'
#
loop_
_entity.id
_entity.type
_entity.pdbx_description
1 polymer ?
#
loop_
_entity_poly.entity_id
_entity_poly.type
_entity_poly.pdbx_seq_one_letter_code
_entity_poly.pdbx_strand_id
1 'polypeptide(L)'
;MPRATNVRPTRMELLRIRRRIAIARKGLRLLKLKRQALILEFFRMSKEAAALRSDLRNKLRRAYESVRVAEMLVGPLRLEYESMRVPNISPLGVATKNVMGVRIPELSQSGAFDGAEHLLEMPASINQVVRV
;
A
#
# COMPACT_ATOMS: atom_id res chain seq x y z
N MET A 1 17.60 -39.35 16.52
CA MET A 1 16.20 -39.51 16.98
C MET A 1 16.12 -39.02 18.42
N PRO A 2 15.11 -38.24 18.84
CA PRO A 2 15.04 -37.78 20.22
C PRO A 2 14.76 -39.00 21.10
N ARG A 3 15.74 -39.42 21.91
CA ARG A 3 15.55 -40.44 22.94
C ARG A 3 14.69 -39.80 24.02
N ALA A 4 13.46 -40.28 24.15
CA ALA A 4 12.52 -39.83 25.16
C ALA A 4 12.93 -40.40 26.52
N THR A 5 13.95 -39.80 27.15
CA THR A 5 14.55 -40.30 28.39
C THR A 5 13.66 -40.13 29.63
N ASN A 6 12.44 -39.57 29.49
CA ASN A 6 11.59 -39.21 30.62
C ASN A 6 10.09 -39.47 30.39
N VAL A 7 9.73 -40.51 29.61
CA VAL A 7 8.33 -40.86 29.34
C VAL A 7 8.02 -42.21 30.00
N ARG A 8 6.98 -42.25 30.85
CA ARG A 8 6.55 -43.52 31.48
C ARG A 8 5.97 -44.45 30.40
N PRO A 9 6.36 -45.72 30.32
CA PRO A 9 5.92 -46.64 29.27
C PRO A 9 4.50 -47.17 29.56
N THR A 10 3.52 -46.26 29.63
CA THR A 10 2.11 -46.60 29.85
C THR A 10 1.30 -46.45 28.57
N ARG A 11 0.26 -47.30 28.41
CA ARG A 11 -0.65 -47.23 27.25
C ARG A 11 -1.32 -45.86 27.12
N MET A 12 -1.64 -45.23 28.25
CA MET A 12 -2.25 -43.90 28.29
C MET A 12 -1.32 -42.83 27.71
N GLU A 13 -0.02 -42.94 27.99
CA GLU A 13 0.98 -42.00 27.50
C GLU A 13 1.27 -42.19 26.01
N LEU A 14 1.31 -43.44 25.53
CA LEU A 14 1.36 -43.75 24.11
C LEU A 14 0.19 -43.11 23.33
N LEU A 15 -1.04 -43.23 23.86
CA LEU A 15 -2.22 -42.60 23.25
C LEU A 15 -2.11 -41.08 23.23
N ARG A 16 -1.63 -40.46 24.31
CA ARG A 16 -1.42 -39.00 24.38
C ARG A 16 -0.41 -38.52 23.35
N ILE A 17 0.72 -39.21 23.21
CA ILE A 17 1.76 -38.89 22.22
C ILE A 17 1.23 -39.08 20.79
N ARG A 18 0.51 -40.18 20.51
CA ARG A 18 -0.11 -40.40 19.19
C ARG A 18 -1.09 -39.28 18.81
N ARG A 19 -1.93 -38.83 19.75
CA ARG A 19 -2.83 -37.68 19.52
C ARG A 19 -2.04 -36.39 19.28
N ARG A 20 -0.98 -36.13 20.06
CA ARG A 20 -0.11 -34.95 19.88
C ARG A 20 0.57 -34.95 18.51
N ILE A 21 1.06 -36.09 18.03
CA ILE A 21 1.63 -36.24 16.69
C ILE A 21 0.57 -35.95 15.62
N ALA A 22 -0.64 -36.48 15.77
CA ALA A 22 -1.72 -36.24 14.82
C ALA A 22 -2.11 -34.74 14.74
N ILE A 23 -2.21 -34.08 15.89
CA ILE A 23 -2.48 -32.63 15.97
C ILE A 23 -1.33 -31.83 15.37
N ALA A 24 -0.08 -32.16 15.69
CA ALA A 24 1.10 -31.49 15.15
C ALA A 24 1.18 -31.61 13.62
N ARG A 25 0.87 -32.78 13.06
CA ARG A 25 0.80 -33.00 11.60
C ARG A 25 -0.28 -32.13 10.94
N LYS A 26 -1.46 -32.03 11.56
CA LYS A 26 -2.54 -31.15 11.07
C LYS A 26 -2.16 -29.67 11.17
N GLY A 27 -1.59 -29.23 12.30
CA GLY A 27 -1.12 -27.85 12.50
C GLY A 27 -0.04 -27.46 11.49
N LEU A 28 0.91 -28.35 11.21
CA LEU A 28 1.92 -28.13 10.18
C LEU A 28 1.30 -27.92 8.79
N ARG A 29 0.28 -28.71 8.43
CA ARG A 29 -0.44 -28.55 7.15
C ARG A 29 -1.13 -27.19 7.08
N LEU A 30 -1.79 -26.76 8.15
CA LEU A 30 -2.44 -25.45 8.21
C LEU A 30 -1.43 -24.29 8.08
N LEU A 31 -0.27 -24.39 8.75
CA LEU A 31 0.78 -23.37 8.65
C LEU A 31 1.40 -23.32 7.24
N LYS A 32 1.54 -24.46 6.57
CA LYS A 32 1.97 -24.49 5.16
C LYS A 32 0.97 -23.77 4.25
N LEU A 33 -0.33 -24.00 4.43
CA LEU A 33 -1.38 -23.31 3.68
C LEU A 33 -1.41 -21.80 3.97
N LYS A 34 -1.32 -21.39 5.24
CA LYS A 34 -1.25 -19.98 5.64
C LYS A 34 -0.08 -19.26 4.97
N ARG A 35 1.09 -19.90 4.94
CA ARG A 35 2.28 -19.37 4.27
C ARG A 35 2.06 -19.21 2.77
N GLN A 36 1.48 -20.21 2.10
CA GLN A 36 1.20 -20.13 0.66
C GLN A 36 0.26 -18.97 0.33
N ALA A 37 -0.82 -18.79 1.10
CA ALA A 37 -1.75 -17.68 0.90
C ALA A 37 -1.08 -16.31 1.10
N LEU A 38 -0.26 -16.15 2.14
CA LEU A 38 0.49 -14.92 2.40
C LEU A 38 1.50 -14.60 1.30
N ILE A 39 2.21 -15.61 0.78
CA ILE A 39 3.16 -15.42 -0.32
C ILE A 39 2.44 -14.96 -1.59
N LEU A 40 1.27 -15.54 -1.89
CA LEU A 40 0.47 -15.14 -3.05
C LEU A 40 0.03 -13.67 -2.95
N GLU A 41 -0.52 -13.27 -1.81
CA GLU A 41 -0.96 -11.89 -1.59
C GLU A 41 0.21 -10.91 -1.64
N PHE A 42 1.37 -11.28 -1.06
CA PHE A 42 2.58 -10.48 -1.12
C PHE A 42 3.03 -10.22 -2.56
N PHE A 43 3.12 -11.26 -3.39
CA PHE A 43 3.54 -11.08 -4.79
C PHE A 43 2.51 -10.29 -5.61
N ARG A 44 1.21 -10.44 -5.31
CA ARG A 44 0.15 -9.64 -5.92
C ARG A 44 0.36 -8.15 -5.59
N MET A 45 0.49 -7.80 -4.31
CA MET A 45 0.74 -6.43 -3.86
C MET A 45 2.05 -5.87 -4.40
N SER A 46 3.11 -6.69 -4.46
CA SER A 46 4.41 -6.27 -4.99
C SER A 46 4.34 -5.89 -6.47
N LYS A 47 3.62 -6.66 -7.28
CA LYS A 47 3.39 -6.34 -8.70
C LYS A 47 2.57 -5.06 -8.86
N GLU A 48 1.50 -4.92 -8.09
CA GLU A 48 0.65 -3.73 -8.10
C GLU A 48 1.44 -2.48 -7.71
N ALA A 49 2.25 -2.55 -6.65
CA ALA A 49 3.12 -1.46 -6.22
C ALA A 49 4.17 -1.09 -7.29
N ALA A 50 4.73 -2.08 -7.99
CA ALA A 50 5.67 -1.82 -9.07
C ALA A 50 5.01 -1.10 -10.26
N ALA A 51 3.81 -1.52 -10.66
CA ALA A 51 3.03 -0.89 -11.73
C ALA A 51 2.60 0.54 -11.36
N LEU A 52 2.06 0.73 -10.14
CA LEU A 52 1.71 2.05 -9.62
C LEU A 52 2.93 2.98 -9.60
N ARG A 53 4.11 2.46 -9.24
CA ARG A 53 5.35 3.23 -9.22
C ARG A 53 5.80 3.65 -10.63
N SER A 54 5.67 2.80 -11.63
CA SER A 54 5.99 3.19 -13.01
C SER A 54 5.03 4.26 -13.54
N ASP A 55 3.73 4.11 -13.25
CA ASP A 55 2.71 5.06 -13.68
C ASP A 55 2.88 6.41 -13.00
N LEU A 56 3.14 6.41 -11.70
CA LEU A 56 3.45 7.62 -10.93
C LEU A 56 4.68 8.32 -11.47
N ARG A 57 5.74 7.58 -11.85
CA ARG A 57 6.95 8.17 -12.44
C ARG A 57 6.67 8.82 -13.79
N ASN A 58 5.81 8.23 -14.60
CA ASN A 58 5.40 8.82 -15.88
C ASN A 58 4.56 10.08 -15.69
N LYS A 59 3.61 10.07 -14.74
CA LYS A 59 2.82 11.26 -14.38
C LYS A 59 3.69 12.39 -13.85
N LEU A 60 4.60 12.08 -12.92
CA LEU A 60 5.55 13.06 -12.38
C LEU A 60 6.41 13.68 -13.48
N ARG A 61 6.92 12.89 -14.44
CA ARG A 61 7.70 13.44 -15.54
C ARG A 61 6.90 14.48 -16.32
N ARG A 62 5.65 14.16 -16.70
CA ARG A 62 4.77 15.08 -17.43
C ARG A 62 4.44 16.33 -16.61
N ALA A 63 4.20 16.17 -15.31
CA ALA A 63 3.94 17.29 -14.41
C ALA A 63 5.17 18.21 -14.26
N TYR A 64 6.38 17.66 -14.14
CA TYR A 64 7.60 18.47 -14.09
C TYR A 64 7.88 19.20 -15.42
N GLU A 65 7.61 18.54 -16.55
CA GLU A 65 7.71 19.17 -17.86
C GLU A 65 6.72 20.34 -18.01
N SER A 66 5.47 20.16 -17.59
CA SER A 66 4.45 21.21 -17.65
C SER A 66 4.78 22.39 -16.73
N VAL A 67 5.25 22.12 -15.49
CA VAL A 67 5.73 23.16 -14.57
C VAL A 67 6.87 23.96 -15.18
N ARG A 68 7.84 23.29 -15.82
CA ARG A 68 8.99 23.94 -16.45
C ARG A 68 8.58 24.86 -17.60
N VAL A 69 7.60 24.45 -18.41
CA VAL A 69 7.04 25.29 -19.47
C VAL A 69 6.32 26.50 -18.87
N ALA A 70 5.55 26.32 -17.80
CA ALA A 70 4.88 27.43 -17.12
C ALA A 70 5.88 28.43 -16.50
N GLU A 71 6.98 27.94 -15.92
CA GLU A 71 8.06 28.77 -15.39
C GLU A 71 8.71 29.63 -16.48
N MET A 72 8.95 29.06 -17.67
CA MET A 72 9.50 29.80 -18.82
C MET A 72 8.56 30.89 -19.33
N LEU A 73 7.24 30.68 -19.26
CA LEU A 73 6.24 31.62 -19.77
C LEU A 73 5.89 32.74 -18.78
N VAL A 74 5.76 32.40 -17.49
CA VAL A 74 5.21 33.28 -16.47
C VAL A 74 6.30 33.86 -15.54
N GLY A 75 7.46 33.22 -15.50
CA GLY A 75 8.57 33.56 -14.61
C GLY A 75 8.43 32.94 -13.22
N PRO A 76 9.56 32.75 -12.49
CA PRO A 76 9.59 32.00 -11.23
C PRO A 76 8.80 32.68 -10.11
N LEU A 77 8.90 34.01 -9.97
CA LEU A 77 8.28 34.76 -8.87
C LEU A 77 6.74 34.66 -8.88
N ARG A 78 6.13 34.73 -10.07
CA ARG A 78 4.68 34.68 -10.22
C ARG A 78 4.14 33.26 -10.10
N LEU A 79 4.90 32.27 -10.54
CA LEU A 79 4.58 30.86 -10.32
C LEU A 79 4.56 30.50 -8.83
N GLU A 80 5.54 31.00 -8.07
CA GLU A 80 5.62 30.82 -6.62
C GLU A 80 4.41 31.45 -5.91
N TYR A 81 4.07 32.70 -6.26
CA TYR A 81 2.90 33.39 -5.71
C TYR A 81 1.59 32.60 -5.93
N GLU A 82 1.35 32.10 -7.14
CA GLU A 82 0.14 31.31 -7.41
C GLU A 82 0.17 29.94 -6.72
N SER A 83 1.34 29.31 -6.57
CA SER A 83 1.46 28.03 -5.86
C SER A 83 1.05 28.13 -4.39
N MET A 84 1.33 29.26 -3.75
CA MET A 84 0.93 29.51 -2.35
C MET A 84 -0.57 29.72 -2.18
N ARG A 85 -1.28 30.07 -3.27
CA ARG A 85 -2.73 30.28 -3.25
C ARG A 85 -3.52 29.00 -3.48
N VAL A 86 -2.88 27.91 -3.92
CA VAL A 86 -3.54 26.62 -4.14
C VAL A 86 -3.99 26.02 -2.80
N PRO A 87 -5.27 25.60 -2.66
CA PRO A 87 -5.76 25.02 -1.42
C PRO A 87 -5.11 23.67 -1.12
N ASN A 88 -5.09 23.32 0.17
CA ASN A 88 -4.53 22.06 0.65
C ASN A 88 -5.27 20.85 0.09
N ILE A 89 -4.52 19.80 -0.20
CA ILE A 89 -5.06 18.52 -0.69
C ILE A 89 -5.97 17.91 0.38
N SER A 90 -7.12 17.38 -0.04
CA SER A 90 -8.11 16.73 0.83
C SER A 90 -7.49 15.58 1.64
N PRO A 91 -7.88 15.38 2.91
CA PRO A 91 -7.31 14.34 3.75
C PRO A 91 -7.57 12.93 3.18
N LEU A 92 -6.52 12.12 3.18
CA LEU A 92 -6.58 10.71 2.79
C LEU A 92 -7.15 9.88 3.94
N GLY A 93 -8.21 9.10 3.66
CA GLY A 93 -8.74 8.11 4.59
C GLY A 93 -7.86 6.86 4.58
N VAL A 94 -7.45 6.40 5.76
CA VAL A 94 -6.68 5.16 5.91
C VAL A 94 -7.56 4.12 6.61
N ALA A 95 -7.98 3.10 5.87
CA ALA A 95 -8.63 1.91 6.38
C ALA A 95 -7.59 0.81 6.65
N THR A 96 -7.98 -0.26 7.36
CA THR A 96 -7.12 -1.43 7.54
C THR A 96 -7.86 -2.71 7.18
N LYS A 97 -7.21 -3.57 6.41
CA LYS A 97 -7.65 -4.92 6.05
C LYS A 97 -6.81 -5.95 6.77
N ASN A 98 -7.43 -7.03 7.23
CA ASN A 98 -6.72 -8.13 7.89
C ASN A 98 -6.61 -9.33 6.95
N VAL A 99 -5.39 -9.73 6.62
CA VAL A 99 -5.11 -10.93 5.82
C VAL A 99 -4.33 -11.91 6.69
N MET A 100 -4.99 -13.01 7.08
CA MET A 100 -4.36 -14.10 7.82
C MET A 100 -3.66 -13.66 9.13
N GLY A 101 -4.13 -12.60 9.79
CA GLY A 101 -3.57 -12.06 11.03
C GLY A 101 -2.54 -10.93 10.83
N VAL A 102 -2.33 -10.49 9.59
CA VAL A 102 -1.52 -9.31 9.25
C VAL A 102 -2.46 -8.16 8.90
N ARG A 103 -2.29 -7.01 9.56
CA ARG A 103 -3.03 -5.77 9.26
C ARG A 103 -2.33 -5.01 8.14
N ILE A 104 -3.06 -4.70 7.08
CA ILE A 104 -2.60 -4.02 5.87
C ILE A 104 -3.39 -2.72 5.73
N PRO A 105 -2.74 -1.55 5.59
CA PRO A 105 -3.44 -0.30 5.36
C PRO A 105 -4.01 -0.26 3.94
N GLU A 106 -5.25 0.18 3.80
CA GLU A 106 -5.90 0.49 2.53
C GLU A 106 -6.19 1.99 2.50
N LEU A 107 -5.78 2.66 1.42
CA LEU A 107 -5.98 4.10 1.25
C LEU A 107 -7.27 4.33 0.48
N SER A 108 -8.19 5.11 1.04
CA SER A 108 -9.40 5.59 0.36
C SER A 108 -9.34 7.10 0.22
N GLN A 109 -9.62 7.63 -0.97
CA GLN A 109 -9.73 9.06 -1.16
C GLN A 109 -11.09 9.53 -0.64
N SER A 110 -11.08 10.24 0.49
CA SER A 110 -12.26 10.79 1.14
C SER A 110 -12.30 12.30 0.91
N GLY A 111 -12.64 12.71 -0.31
CA GLY A 111 -12.93 14.10 -0.62
C GLY A 111 -12.74 14.44 -2.10
N ALA A 112 -13.68 15.22 -2.63
CA ALA A 112 -13.54 15.87 -3.92
C ALA A 112 -12.54 17.03 -3.80
N PHE A 113 -11.74 17.27 -4.83
CA PHE A 113 -10.90 18.47 -4.92
C PHE A 113 -11.81 19.70 -5.02
N ASP A 114 -11.97 20.42 -3.91
CA ASP A 114 -12.71 21.68 -3.85
C ASP A 114 -11.79 22.85 -4.20
N GLY A 115 -11.33 22.88 -5.45
CA GLY A 115 -10.39 23.89 -5.96
C GLY A 115 -10.89 24.60 -7.23
N ALA A 116 -12.15 24.40 -7.59
CA ALA A 116 -12.70 24.88 -8.87
C ALA A 116 -12.73 26.41 -8.99
N GLU A 117 -12.94 27.11 -7.86
CA GLU A 117 -13.04 28.58 -7.79
C GLU A 117 -11.72 29.27 -8.16
N HIS A 118 -10.58 28.71 -7.75
CA HIS A 118 -9.26 29.34 -7.93
C HIS A 118 -8.69 29.21 -9.35
N LEU A 119 -9.19 28.25 -10.13
CA LEU A 119 -8.70 27.98 -11.48
C LEU A 119 -9.10 29.06 -12.51
N LEU A 120 -10.08 29.91 -12.19
CA LEU A 120 -10.56 30.98 -13.07
C LEU A 120 -9.69 32.25 -13.01
N GLU A 121 -9.00 32.50 -11.89
CA GLU A 121 -8.14 33.67 -11.71
C GLU A 121 -6.70 33.47 -12.22
N MET A 122 -6.30 32.22 -12.46
CA MET A 122 -4.93 31.90 -12.84
C MET A 122 -4.66 32.13 -14.33
N PRO A 123 -3.44 32.58 -14.70
CA PRO A 123 -2.99 32.57 -16.09
C PRO A 123 -3.16 31.18 -16.71
N ALA A 124 -3.59 31.12 -17.98
CA ALA A 124 -3.85 29.86 -18.69
C ALA A 124 -2.68 28.87 -18.64
N SER A 125 -1.44 29.38 -18.66
CA SER A 125 -0.21 28.59 -18.56
C SER A 125 -0.08 27.83 -17.23
N ILE A 126 -0.58 28.39 -16.12
CA ILE A 126 -0.52 27.76 -14.78
C ILE A 126 -1.73 26.83 -14.58
N ASN A 127 -2.92 27.21 -15.04
CA ASN A 127 -4.11 26.37 -14.96
C ASN A 127 -3.93 25.02 -15.70
N GLN A 128 -3.25 25.03 -16.85
CA GLN A 128 -2.92 23.80 -17.57
C GLN A 128 -2.01 22.86 -16.78
N VAL A 129 -1.14 23.38 -15.90
CA VAL A 129 -0.23 22.57 -15.08
C VAL A 129 -0.98 21.87 -13.94
N VAL A 130 -1.93 22.55 -13.31
CA VAL A 130 -2.70 22.01 -12.17
C VAL A 130 -3.63 20.86 -12.58
N ARG A 131 -3.98 20.76 -13.87
CA ARG A 131 -4.89 19.73 -14.41
C ARG A 131 -4.22 18.43 -14.87
N VAL A 132 -2.88 18.36 -14.92
CA VAL A 132 -2.07 17.21 -15.40
C VAL A 132 -1.82 16.19 -14.30
#